data_AF-A0A835VRT2-F1
#
_entry.id   AF-A0A835VRT2-F1
#
_cell.length_a   1.000
_cell.length_b   1.000
_cell.length_c   1.000
_cell.angle_alpha   90.00
_cell.angle_beta   90.00
_cell.angle_gamma   90.00
#
_symmetry.space_group_name_H-M   'P 1'
#
loop_
_entity.id
_entity.type
_entity.pdbx_description
1 polymer ?
#
loop_
_entity_poly.entity_id
_entity_poly.type
_entity_poly.pdbx_seq_one_letter_code
_entity_poly.pdbx_strand_id
1 'polypeptide(L)'
;MRGGTPYRLLLGLREPEIPSWLDALSDDDPVVLKQLNLRKKHLGERRHAVLQLLDEPVAHEAAWELLHQLMAELPAHHPQRYRVQGPIIRNLLTGDVFDTSVPGIDPLEVAGQLVQEDLVLLAQGPGEPHYRVLGGVVCFPAHWSVLEKLGQQLPDVHDPVPRWRTDAARPALNFLTRLASESRPLIRWNWTLMPTPELHLSNFYDAPTGPHDAPPDDVCGIEHLHLRLERQYFHR
;
A
#
# COMPACT_ATOMS: atom_id res chain seq x y z
N MET A 1 -28.85 34.21 -10.99
CA MET A 1 -28.19 33.06 -10.32
C MET A 1 -26.77 33.47 -10.02
N ARG A 2 -26.37 33.58 -8.74
CA ARG A 2 -24.98 33.91 -8.40
C ARG A 2 -24.13 32.67 -8.68
N GLY A 3 -23.16 32.80 -9.58
CA GLY A 3 -22.24 31.73 -9.95
C GLY A 3 -21.42 31.29 -8.73
N GLY A 4 -21.77 30.14 -8.17
CA GLY A 4 -20.93 29.49 -7.16
C GLY A 4 -19.59 29.13 -7.78
N THR A 5 -18.53 29.17 -6.97
CA THR A 5 -17.22 28.65 -7.36
C THR A 5 -17.40 27.19 -7.80
N PRO A 6 -16.91 26.79 -8.99
CA PRO A 6 -17.05 25.41 -9.44
C PRO A 6 -16.40 24.48 -8.41
N TYR A 7 -17.13 23.42 -8.02
CA TYR A 7 -16.61 22.39 -7.14
C TYR A 7 -15.27 21.85 -7.69
N ARG A 8 -14.26 21.81 -6.83
CA ARG A 8 -12.94 21.26 -7.16
C ARG A 8 -12.62 20.20 -6.13
N LEU A 9 -12.44 18.96 -6.59
CA LEU A 9 -11.94 17.89 -5.74
C LEU A 9 -10.51 18.24 -5.29
N LEU A 10 -10.29 18.22 -3.98
CA LEU A 10 -8.97 18.31 -3.40
C LEU A 10 -8.45 16.90 -3.14
N LEU A 11 -7.16 16.67 -3.37
CA LEU A 11 -6.54 15.36 -3.14
C LEU A 11 -6.42 14.99 -1.65
N GLY A 12 -6.64 15.95 -0.74
CA GLY A 12 -6.55 15.73 0.70
C GLY A 12 -5.13 15.47 1.21
N LEU A 13 -4.10 15.84 0.43
CA LEU A 13 -2.70 15.67 0.79
C LEU A 13 -2.32 16.53 2.01
N ARG A 14 -1.57 15.93 2.93
CA ARG A 14 -1.01 16.56 4.14
C ARG A 14 0.41 16.05 4.37
N GLU A 15 1.19 16.80 5.15
CA GLU A 15 2.42 16.25 5.75
C GLU A 15 2.03 15.34 6.94
N PRO A 16 2.70 14.21 7.14
CA PRO A 16 2.47 13.37 8.32
C PRO A 16 2.98 14.09 9.59
N GLU A 17 2.34 13.82 10.72
CA GLU A 17 2.69 14.46 12.00
C GLU A 17 4.11 14.12 12.46
N ILE A 18 4.51 12.86 12.22
CA ILE A 18 5.88 12.40 12.36
C ILE A 18 6.45 12.32 10.94
N PRO A 19 7.66 12.85 10.67
CA PRO A 19 8.23 12.91 9.32
C PRO A 19 8.75 11.54 8.86
N SER A 20 7.88 10.53 8.94
CA SER A 20 8.07 9.18 8.43
C SER A 20 7.14 8.97 7.24
N TRP A 21 7.57 8.15 6.29
CA TRP A 21 6.74 7.74 5.16
C TRP A 21 5.98 6.42 5.41
N LEU A 22 6.02 5.91 6.64
CA LEU A 22 5.31 4.71 7.09
C LEU A 22 4.40 5.03 8.27
N ASP A 23 3.38 4.19 8.42
CA ASP A 23 2.41 4.29 9.51
C ASP A 23 2.69 3.28 10.63
N ALA A 24 3.93 2.78 10.71
CA ALA A 24 4.37 1.84 11.72
C ALA A 24 4.24 2.37 13.17
N LEU A 25 3.72 3.59 13.37
CA LEU A 25 3.57 4.33 14.62
C LEU A 25 2.22 4.17 15.32
N SER A 26 1.18 3.64 14.66
CA SER A 26 -0.20 3.83 15.14
C SER A 26 -0.86 2.63 15.81
N ASP A 27 -0.39 1.40 15.56
CA ASP A 27 -1.06 0.19 16.04
C ASP A 27 -0.28 -0.50 17.18
N ASP A 28 -1.04 -1.08 18.11
CA ASP A 28 -0.51 -1.92 19.19
C ASP A 28 0.19 -3.17 18.63
N ASP A 29 1.28 -3.59 19.28
CA ASP A 29 2.10 -4.72 18.86
C ASP A 29 1.31 -6.02 18.52
N PRO A 30 0.25 -6.42 19.27
CA PRO A 30 -0.54 -7.58 18.90
C PRO A 30 -1.27 -7.45 17.56
N VAL A 31 -1.73 -6.24 17.21
CA VAL A 31 -2.38 -5.96 15.92
C VAL A 31 -1.36 -6.06 14.80
N VAL A 32 -0.20 -5.42 14.99
CA VAL A 32 0.93 -5.47 14.04
C VAL A 32 1.36 -6.90 13.79
N LEU A 33 1.59 -7.67 14.85
CA LEU A 33 1.99 -9.07 14.76
C LEU A 33 0.95 -9.92 14.02
N LYS A 34 -0.34 -9.72 14.30
CA LYS A 34 -1.43 -10.42 13.61
C LYS A 34 -1.42 -10.13 12.11
N GLN A 35 -1.27 -8.85 11.73
CA GLN A 35 -1.24 -8.46 10.33
C GLN A 35 0.01 -8.98 9.60
N LEU A 36 1.20 -8.87 10.21
CA LEU A 36 2.44 -9.40 9.62
C LEU A 36 2.37 -10.92 9.40
N ASN A 37 1.81 -11.67 10.36
CA ASN A 37 1.58 -13.10 10.18
C ASN A 37 0.59 -13.40 9.05
N LEU A 38 -0.47 -12.58 8.90
CA LEU A 38 -1.43 -12.74 7.80
C LEU A 38 -0.79 -12.41 6.43
N ARG A 39 0.07 -11.38 6.36
CA ARG A 39 0.86 -11.08 5.15
C ARG A 39 1.78 -12.24 4.78
N LYS A 40 2.51 -12.80 5.75
CA LYS A 40 3.35 -13.99 5.57
C LYS A 40 2.55 -15.19 5.05
N LYS A 41 1.34 -15.41 5.58
CA LYS A 41 0.41 -16.43 5.09
C LYS A 41 0.03 -16.17 3.62
N HIS A 42 -0.36 -14.95 3.26
CA HIS A 42 -0.71 -14.62 1.87
C HIS A 42 0.48 -14.74 0.91
N LEU A 43 1.67 -14.33 1.32
CA LEU A 43 2.89 -14.52 0.52
C LEU A 43 3.20 -16.00 0.29
N GLY A 44 2.95 -16.87 1.28
CA GLY A 44 3.14 -18.32 1.13
C GLY A 44 2.06 -19.02 0.29
N GLU A 45 0.78 -18.68 0.50
CA GLU A 45 -0.34 -19.39 -0.13
C GLU A 45 -0.71 -18.85 -1.52
N ARG A 46 -0.46 -17.56 -1.77
CA ARG A 46 -0.96 -16.85 -2.97
C ARG A 46 0.02 -15.80 -3.48
N ARG A 47 1.33 -16.10 -3.41
CA ARG A 47 2.41 -15.20 -3.87
C ARG A 47 2.07 -14.46 -5.16
N HIS A 48 1.66 -15.19 -6.19
CA HIS A 48 1.39 -14.64 -7.52
C HIS A 48 0.26 -13.58 -7.52
N ALA A 49 -0.65 -13.59 -6.56
CA ALA A 49 -1.74 -12.62 -6.49
C ALA A 49 -1.37 -11.36 -5.68
N VAL A 50 -0.39 -11.49 -4.77
CA VAL A 50 -0.02 -10.42 -3.82
C VAL A 50 1.34 -9.81 -4.08
N LEU A 51 2.24 -10.49 -4.80
CA LEU A 51 3.57 -10.01 -5.13
C LEU A 51 3.76 -10.09 -6.64
N GLN A 52 3.97 -8.93 -7.24
CA GLN A 52 4.22 -8.78 -8.68
C GLN A 52 5.34 -7.78 -8.90
N LEU A 53 6.17 -8.04 -9.89
CA LEU A 53 7.22 -7.13 -10.32
C LEU A 53 7.43 -7.34 -11.82
N LEU A 54 7.50 -6.25 -12.58
CA LEU A 54 7.88 -6.32 -13.97
C LEU A 54 9.32 -6.80 -14.09
N ASP A 55 9.57 -7.63 -15.10
CA ASP A 55 10.92 -8.11 -15.38
C ASP A 55 11.70 -7.05 -16.20
N GLU A 56 12.02 -5.95 -15.55
CA GLU A 56 12.74 -4.81 -16.12
C GLU A 56 13.75 -4.25 -15.12
N PRO A 57 14.93 -3.76 -15.56
CA PRO A 57 15.97 -3.27 -14.66
C PRO A 57 15.48 -2.21 -13.65
N VAL A 58 14.69 -1.24 -14.13
CA VAL A 58 14.14 -0.16 -13.27
C VAL A 58 13.21 -0.67 -12.17
N ALA A 59 12.49 -1.77 -12.42
CA ALA A 59 11.60 -2.38 -11.44
C ALA A 59 12.39 -3.10 -10.36
N HIS A 60 13.42 -3.87 -10.75
CA HIS A 60 14.33 -4.51 -9.83
C HIS A 60 15.11 -3.49 -8.97
N GLU A 61 15.59 -2.40 -9.58
CA GLU A 61 16.26 -1.31 -8.87
C GLU A 61 15.33 -0.64 -7.85
N ALA A 62 14.10 -0.30 -8.23
CA ALA A 62 13.11 0.32 -7.34
C ALA A 62 12.74 -0.60 -6.16
N ALA A 63 12.67 -1.92 -6.37
CA ALA A 63 12.39 -2.88 -5.31
C ALA A 63 13.52 -2.94 -4.27
N TRP A 64 14.78 -2.90 -4.72
CA TRP A 64 15.93 -2.82 -3.83
C TRP A 64 16.04 -1.48 -3.12
N GLU A 65 15.77 -0.37 -3.82
CA GLU A 65 15.70 0.96 -3.23
C GLU A 65 14.68 0.99 -2.08
N LEU A 66 13.47 0.48 -2.31
CA LEU A 66 12.45 0.35 -1.27
C LEU A 66 12.95 -0.44 -0.05
N LEU A 67 13.57 -1.61 -0.26
CA LEU A 67 14.07 -2.41 0.86
C LEU A 67 15.17 -1.67 1.64
N HIS A 68 16.09 -0.99 0.95
CA HIS A 68 17.11 -0.17 1.62
C HIS A 68 16.51 0.99 2.42
N GLN A 69 15.49 1.66 1.87
CA GLN A 69 14.76 2.71 2.58
C GLN A 69 14.08 2.15 3.83
N LEU A 70 13.44 0.97 3.75
CA LEU A 70 12.85 0.30 4.91
C LEU A 70 13.91 -0.06 5.97
N MET A 71 15.07 -0.58 5.55
CA MET A 71 16.16 -0.91 6.47
C MET A 71 16.73 0.32 7.18
N ALA A 72 16.63 1.51 6.60
CA ALA A 72 16.99 2.77 7.26
C ALA A 72 15.86 3.30 8.16
N GLU A 73 14.64 3.37 7.64
CA GLU A 73 13.47 3.98 8.27
C GLU A 73 13.02 3.23 9.52
N LEU A 74 12.88 1.91 9.41
CA LEU A 74 12.28 1.07 10.45
C LEU A 74 13.06 1.10 11.78
N PRO A 75 14.39 0.90 11.83
CA PRO A 75 15.11 1.02 13.11
C PRO A 75 15.24 2.47 13.60
N ALA A 76 15.19 3.47 12.72
CA ALA A 76 15.25 4.87 13.11
C ALA A 76 13.99 5.33 13.86
N HIS A 77 12.82 4.85 13.41
CA HIS A 77 11.53 5.22 13.99
C HIS A 77 10.95 4.17 14.95
N HIS A 78 11.38 2.91 14.82
CA HIS A 78 10.91 1.77 15.62
C HIS A 78 12.05 0.85 16.10
N PRO A 79 13.05 1.38 16.85
CA PRO A 79 14.19 0.60 17.33
C PRO A 79 13.80 -0.56 18.27
N GLN A 80 12.60 -0.49 18.86
CA GLN A 80 12.01 -1.55 19.68
C GLN A 80 11.45 -2.73 18.84
N ARG A 81 11.12 -2.50 17.56
CA ARG A 81 10.59 -3.52 16.65
C ARG A 81 11.63 -4.01 15.65
N TYR A 82 12.62 -3.20 15.29
CA TYR A 82 13.60 -3.57 14.26
C TYR A 82 15.04 -3.33 14.70
N ARG A 83 15.92 -4.23 14.26
CA ARG A 83 17.37 -4.06 14.35
C ARG A 83 18.01 -4.38 13.01
N VAL A 84 19.00 -3.59 12.65
CA VAL A 84 19.81 -3.80 11.45
C VAL A 84 21.28 -3.98 11.84
N GLN A 85 21.93 -4.98 11.24
CA GLN A 85 23.35 -5.30 11.40
C GLN A 85 23.93 -5.67 10.03
N GLY A 86 24.57 -4.71 9.36
CA GLY A 86 25.04 -4.91 7.99
C GLY A 86 23.87 -5.22 7.05
N PRO A 87 23.91 -6.31 6.26
CA PRO A 87 22.81 -6.71 5.37
C PRO A 87 21.66 -7.40 6.10
N ILE A 88 21.75 -7.60 7.42
CA ILE A 88 20.76 -8.35 8.18
C ILE A 88 19.77 -7.38 8.83
N ILE A 89 18.48 -7.55 8.53
CA ILE A 89 17.39 -6.92 9.26
C ILE A 89 16.61 -7.96 10.07
N ARG A 90 16.35 -7.64 11.33
CA ARG A 90 15.59 -8.47 12.26
C ARG A 90 14.32 -7.75 12.68
N ASN A 91 13.18 -8.41 12.49
CA ASN A 91 11.91 -8.01 13.08
C ASN A 91 11.81 -8.66 14.48
N LEU A 92 11.91 -7.85 15.53
CA LEU A 92 11.89 -8.28 16.92
C LEU A 92 10.50 -8.74 17.38
N LEU A 93 9.44 -8.28 16.71
CA LEU A 93 8.06 -8.61 17.03
C LEU A 93 7.69 -10.01 16.49
N THR A 94 8.04 -10.31 15.25
CA THR A 94 7.79 -11.64 14.64
C THR A 94 8.91 -12.64 14.94
N GLY A 95 10.11 -12.16 15.24
CA GLY A 95 11.32 -12.97 15.39
C GLY A 95 12.02 -13.30 14.07
N ASP A 96 11.47 -12.86 12.93
CA ASP A 96 12.05 -13.10 11.61
C ASP A 96 13.38 -12.37 11.41
N VAL A 97 14.27 -13.00 10.65
CA VAL A 97 15.60 -12.49 10.30
C VAL A 97 15.78 -12.64 8.80
N PHE A 98 16.12 -11.54 8.13
CA PHE A 98 16.36 -11.51 6.70
C PHE A 98 17.79 -11.03 6.44
N ASP A 99 18.58 -11.85 5.75
CA ASP A 99 19.91 -11.47 5.25
C ASP A 99 19.80 -11.07 3.78
N THR A 100 19.86 -9.76 3.51
CA THR A 100 19.66 -9.21 2.17
C THR A 100 20.85 -9.42 1.24
N SER A 101 21.96 -10.01 1.72
CA SER A 101 23.10 -10.36 0.89
C SER A 101 23.00 -11.76 0.26
N VAL A 102 22.00 -12.56 0.66
CA VAL A 102 21.80 -13.91 0.14
C VAL A 102 21.40 -13.87 -1.34
N PRO A 103 22.11 -14.57 -2.23
CA PRO A 103 21.75 -14.63 -3.64
C PRO A 103 20.32 -15.14 -3.85
N GLY A 104 19.55 -14.44 -4.69
CA GLY A 104 18.18 -14.81 -5.03
C GLY A 104 17.12 -14.35 -4.01
N ILE A 105 17.49 -13.53 -3.02
CA ILE A 105 16.51 -12.91 -2.15
C ILE A 105 15.63 -11.94 -2.95
N ASP A 106 14.31 -12.01 -2.73
CA ASP A 106 13.34 -11.11 -3.34
C ASP A 106 13.12 -9.91 -2.40
N PRO A 107 13.52 -8.69 -2.79
CA PRO A 107 13.43 -7.54 -1.91
C PRO A 107 11.98 -7.14 -1.59
N LEU A 108 11.02 -7.38 -2.49
CA LEU A 108 9.60 -7.10 -2.24
C LEU A 108 8.98 -8.10 -1.26
N GLU A 109 9.41 -9.35 -1.30
CA GLU A 109 8.96 -10.35 -0.34
C GLU A 109 9.46 -10.03 1.08
N VAL A 110 10.72 -9.61 1.20
CA VAL A 110 11.27 -9.15 2.49
C VAL A 110 10.52 -7.91 2.96
N ALA A 111 10.36 -6.90 2.11
CA ALA A 111 9.60 -5.70 2.43
C ALA A 111 8.17 -6.02 2.90
N GLY A 112 7.48 -6.93 2.22
CA GLY A 112 6.12 -7.35 2.57
C GLY A 112 6.00 -8.09 3.91
N GLN A 113 7.09 -8.65 4.43
CA GLN A 113 7.14 -9.27 5.76
C GLN A 113 7.67 -8.33 6.85
N LEU A 114 8.22 -7.17 6.47
CA LEU A 114 8.71 -6.17 7.41
C LEU A 114 7.62 -5.20 7.86
N VAL A 115 6.66 -4.85 6.99
CA VAL A 115 5.67 -3.79 7.28
C VAL A 115 4.24 -4.27 7.05
N GLN A 116 3.26 -3.58 7.64
CA GLN A 116 1.83 -3.92 7.52
C GLN A 116 1.23 -3.41 6.21
N GLU A 117 1.81 -2.33 5.71
CA GLU A 117 1.40 -1.54 4.56
C GLU A 117 1.50 -2.35 3.26
N ASP A 118 0.52 -2.13 2.38
CA ASP A 118 0.66 -2.55 0.99
C ASP A 118 1.54 -1.56 0.24
N LEU A 119 2.55 -2.08 -0.45
CA LEU A 119 3.60 -1.29 -1.09
C LEU A 119 3.44 -1.41 -2.61
N VAL A 120 3.40 -0.27 -3.31
CA VAL A 120 3.30 -0.20 -4.77
C VAL A 120 4.43 0.67 -5.31
N LEU A 121 5.19 0.10 -6.24
CA LEU A 121 6.29 0.79 -6.92
C LEU A 121 5.78 1.46 -8.19
N LEU A 122 6.09 2.75 -8.33
CA LEU A 122 5.70 3.55 -9.48
C LEU A 122 6.94 4.17 -10.12
N ALA A 123 7.00 4.18 -11.46
CA ALA A 123 7.97 4.98 -12.20
C ALA A 123 7.37 5.51 -13.50
N GLN A 124 7.97 6.58 -14.04
CA GLN A 124 7.66 7.04 -15.39
C GLN A 124 8.60 6.34 -16.38
N GLY A 125 8.04 5.70 -17.42
CA GLY A 125 8.85 5.17 -18.51
C GLY A 125 9.49 6.27 -19.36
N PRO A 126 10.56 5.97 -20.13
CA PRO A 126 11.18 6.94 -21.03
C PRO A 126 10.16 7.48 -22.05
N GLY A 127 9.93 8.80 -22.02
CA GLY A 127 8.96 9.45 -22.91
C GLY A 127 7.49 9.24 -22.55
N GLU A 128 7.18 8.55 -21.45
CA GLU A 128 5.82 8.38 -20.97
C GLU A 128 5.35 9.61 -20.18
N PRO A 129 4.10 10.07 -20.37
CA PRO A 129 3.59 11.24 -19.68
C PRO A 129 3.23 10.98 -18.21
N HIS A 130 3.07 9.71 -17.82
CA HIS A 130 2.48 9.31 -16.54
C HIS A 130 3.28 8.20 -15.89
N TYR A 131 3.20 8.12 -14.55
CA TYR A 131 3.72 6.98 -13.80
C TYR A 131 2.92 5.73 -14.14
N ARG A 132 3.60 4.59 -14.17
CA ARG A 132 3.01 3.25 -14.29
C ARG A 132 3.39 2.39 -13.09
N VAL A 133 2.61 1.34 -12.86
CA VAL A 133 2.86 0.35 -11.81
C VAL A 133 3.98 -0.58 -12.25
N LEU A 134 5.14 -0.51 -11.59
CA LEU A 134 6.25 -1.42 -11.83
C LEU A 134 6.06 -2.76 -11.10
N GLY A 135 5.35 -2.74 -9.98
CA GLY A 135 5.18 -3.90 -9.12
C GLY A 135 4.73 -3.48 -7.73
N GLY A 136 4.73 -4.44 -6.82
CA GLY A 136 4.37 -4.22 -5.44
C GLY A 136 4.13 -5.51 -4.66
N VAL A 137 3.99 -5.34 -3.35
CA VAL A 137 3.52 -6.37 -2.43
C VAL A 137 2.24 -5.87 -1.76
N VAL A 138 1.11 -6.38 -2.23
CA VAL A 138 -0.25 -5.94 -1.89
C VAL A 138 -1.02 -7.13 -1.33
N CYS A 139 -0.93 -7.28 -0.01
CA CYS A 139 -1.55 -8.36 0.74
C CYS A 139 -2.96 -8.01 1.22
N PHE A 140 -3.33 -6.74 1.35
CA PHE A 140 -4.63 -6.31 1.84
C PHE A 140 -5.32 -5.36 0.84
N PRO A 141 -5.56 -5.75 -0.42
CA PRO A 141 -6.26 -4.87 -1.35
C PRO A 141 -7.74 -4.72 -1.00
N ALA A 142 -8.36 -3.65 -1.48
CA ALA A 142 -9.80 -3.39 -1.40
C ALA A 142 -10.45 -3.48 -2.80
N HIS A 143 -10.80 -4.69 -3.22
CA HIS A 143 -11.43 -5.03 -4.51
C HIS A 143 -10.58 -4.76 -5.76
N TRP A 144 -9.29 -5.05 -5.69
CA TRP A 144 -8.36 -5.05 -6.82
C TRP A 144 -7.17 -5.99 -6.53
N SER A 145 -6.28 -6.20 -7.50
CA SER A 145 -5.00 -6.89 -7.30
C SER A 145 -3.85 -6.20 -8.02
N VAL A 146 -2.64 -6.23 -7.44
CA VAL A 146 -1.43 -5.73 -8.10
C VAL A 146 -1.15 -6.42 -9.43
N LEU A 147 -1.55 -7.69 -9.57
CA LEU A 147 -1.48 -8.44 -10.82
C LEU A 147 -2.32 -7.80 -11.92
N GLU A 148 -3.53 -7.33 -11.59
CA GLU A 148 -4.41 -6.68 -12.56
C GLU A 148 -3.91 -5.29 -12.96
N LYS A 149 -3.05 -4.67 -12.15
CA LYS A 149 -2.57 -3.30 -12.35
C LYS A 149 -1.15 -3.22 -12.91
N LEU A 150 -0.44 -4.34 -12.93
CA LEU A 150 0.96 -4.41 -13.35
C LEU A 150 1.17 -3.83 -14.76
N GLY A 151 2.13 -2.93 -14.90
CA GLY A 151 2.48 -2.26 -16.16
C GLY A 151 1.52 -1.16 -16.62
N GLN A 152 0.35 -1.01 -16.00
CA GLN A 152 -0.62 0.02 -16.41
C GLN A 152 -0.19 1.42 -15.92
N GLN A 153 -0.49 2.43 -16.73
CA GLN A 153 -0.30 3.82 -16.35
C GLN A 153 -1.39 4.26 -15.37
N LEU A 154 -1.07 5.24 -14.51
CA LEU A 154 -1.95 5.71 -13.47
C LEU A 154 -3.36 6.11 -13.93
N PRO A 155 -3.57 6.76 -15.09
CA PRO A 155 -4.92 7.02 -15.56
C PRO A 155 -5.76 5.76 -15.76
N ASP A 156 -5.13 4.69 -16.24
CA ASP A 156 -5.81 3.43 -16.61
C ASP A 156 -6.03 2.55 -15.39
N VAL A 157 -5.09 2.57 -14.43
CA VAL A 157 -5.28 1.94 -13.11
C VAL A 157 -6.58 2.43 -12.44
N HIS A 158 -6.92 3.71 -12.62
CA HIS A 158 -8.08 4.38 -12.02
C HIS A 158 -9.34 4.39 -12.89
N ASP A 159 -9.33 3.79 -14.09
CA ASP A 159 -10.49 3.76 -14.99
C ASP A 159 -11.79 3.28 -14.34
N PRO A 160 -11.78 2.25 -13.48
CA PRO A 160 -13.00 1.78 -12.82
C PRO A 160 -13.62 2.80 -11.86
N VAL A 161 -12.87 3.83 -11.43
CA VAL A 161 -13.34 4.79 -10.42
C VAL A 161 -14.26 5.83 -11.08
N PRO A 162 -15.56 5.86 -10.73
CA PRO A 162 -16.50 6.78 -11.35
C PRO A 162 -16.05 8.23 -11.22
N ARG A 163 -16.10 8.97 -12.34
CA ARG A 163 -15.72 10.39 -12.42
C ARG A 163 -14.26 10.71 -12.07
N TRP A 164 -13.39 9.73 -11.87
CA TRP A 164 -11.99 10.01 -11.53
C TRP A 164 -11.29 10.83 -12.61
N ARG A 165 -11.52 10.48 -13.89
CA ARG A 165 -10.94 11.20 -15.04
C ARG A 165 -11.35 12.68 -15.08
N THR A 166 -12.60 13.01 -14.72
CA THR A 166 -13.11 14.38 -14.74
C THR A 166 -12.72 15.16 -13.49
N ASP A 167 -12.73 14.51 -12.33
CA ASP A 167 -12.72 15.20 -11.04
C ASP A 167 -11.34 15.18 -10.38
N ALA A 168 -10.53 14.13 -10.58
CA ALA A 168 -9.33 13.84 -9.80
C ALA A 168 -8.04 13.70 -10.63
N ALA A 169 -8.14 13.30 -11.90
CA ALA A 169 -6.97 12.92 -12.70
C ALA A 169 -5.94 14.05 -12.80
N ARG A 170 -6.37 15.25 -13.22
CA ARG A 170 -5.45 16.38 -13.39
C ARG A 170 -4.68 16.74 -12.10
N PRO A 171 -5.32 16.97 -10.94
CA PRO A 171 -4.57 17.26 -9.73
C PRO A 171 -3.69 16.07 -9.31
N ALA A 172 -4.17 14.82 -9.39
CA ALA A 172 -3.41 13.64 -8.97
C ALA A 172 -2.14 13.42 -9.79
N LEU A 173 -2.24 13.50 -11.12
CA LEU A 173 -1.11 13.32 -12.03
C LEU A 173 -0.09 14.45 -11.85
N ASN A 174 -0.54 15.70 -11.75
CA ASN A 174 0.35 16.85 -11.49
C ASN A 174 1.09 16.73 -10.16
N PHE A 175 0.42 16.19 -9.14
CA PHE A 175 1.04 15.94 -7.84
C PHE A 175 2.20 14.95 -7.96
N LEU A 176 1.97 13.77 -8.56
CA LEU A 176 3.00 12.74 -8.69
C LEU A 176 4.20 13.19 -9.53
N THR A 177 3.97 13.96 -10.60
CA THR A 177 5.06 14.54 -11.40
C THR A 177 5.92 15.53 -10.62
N ARG A 178 5.39 16.15 -9.56
CA ARG A 178 6.13 17.09 -8.71
C ARG A 178 6.78 16.43 -7.49
N LEU A 179 6.47 15.16 -7.22
CA LEU A 179 7.09 14.42 -6.12
C LEU A 179 8.57 14.16 -6.47
N ALA A 180 9.45 14.89 -5.80
CA ALA A 180 10.90 14.76 -5.91
C ALA A 180 11.49 14.01 -4.71
N SER A 181 12.68 13.44 -4.84
CA SER A 181 13.39 12.74 -3.77
C SER A 181 13.70 13.61 -2.54
N GLU A 182 13.77 14.93 -2.71
CA GLU A 182 13.93 15.88 -1.60
C GLU A 182 12.59 16.30 -0.95
N SER A 183 11.47 15.80 -1.46
CA SER A 183 10.15 16.13 -0.91
C SER A 183 9.97 15.42 0.43
N ARG A 184 9.35 16.12 1.38
CA ARG A 184 8.83 15.45 2.58
C ARG A 184 7.78 14.41 2.16
N PRO A 185 7.65 13.31 2.92
CA PRO A 185 6.57 12.37 2.71
C PRO A 185 5.23 13.09 2.77
N LEU A 186 4.29 12.68 1.91
CA LEU A 186 2.93 13.20 1.92
C LEU A 186 1.96 12.05 2.19
N ILE A 187 0.91 12.35 2.92
CA ILE A 187 -0.14 11.39 3.27
C ILE A 187 -1.49 11.90 2.81
N ARG A 188 -2.35 10.98 2.37
CA ARG A 188 -3.79 11.22 2.22
C ARG A 188 -4.58 10.04 2.78
N TRP A 189 -5.87 10.26 2.96
CA TRP A 189 -6.80 9.21 3.38
C TRP A 189 -7.71 8.83 2.23
N ASN A 190 -7.86 7.53 2.04
CA ASN A 190 -8.94 6.94 1.28
C ASN A 190 -9.82 6.11 2.24
N TRP A 191 -11.09 5.95 1.93
CA TRP A 191 -12.00 5.23 2.81
C TRP A 191 -13.10 4.52 2.05
N THR A 192 -13.64 3.46 2.65
CA THR A 192 -14.81 2.74 2.17
C THR A 192 -15.53 2.06 3.33
N LEU A 193 -16.82 1.77 3.16
CA LEU A 193 -17.57 0.92 4.09
C LEU A 193 -17.55 -0.51 3.56
N MET A 194 -17.20 -1.45 4.43
CA MET A 194 -17.12 -2.87 4.10
C MET A 194 -18.10 -3.67 4.97
N PRO A 195 -18.75 -4.70 4.42
CA PRO A 195 -19.59 -5.62 5.20
C PRO A 195 -18.78 -6.61 6.06
N THR A 196 -17.45 -6.54 6.03
CA THR A 196 -16.56 -7.54 6.63
C THR A 196 -15.29 -6.88 7.16
N PRO A 197 -14.68 -7.43 8.24
CA PRO A 197 -13.37 -7.01 8.70
C PRO A 197 -12.21 -7.63 7.91
N GLU A 198 -12.50 -8.46 6.90
CA GLU A 198 -11.47 -9.13 6.09
C GLU A 198 -10.54 -8.11 5.41
N LEU A 199 -9.23 -8.30 5.59
CA LEU A 199 -8.24 -7.36 5.07
C LEU A 199 -7.89 -7.63 3.61
N HIS A 200 -7.81 -8.90 3.21
CA HIS A 200 -7.52 -9.29 1.83
C HIS A 200 -8.81 -9.42 1.03
N LEU A 201 -9.14 -8.42 0.21
CA LEU A 201 -10.32 -8.42 -0.64
C LEU A 201 -9.91 -8.29 -2.10
N SER A 202 -9.10 -9.23 -2.62
CA SER A 202 -8.73 -9.25 -4.04
C SER A 202 -9.76 -10.01 -4.87
N ASN A 203 -9.78 -9.75 -6.19
CA ASN A 203 -10.64 -10.49 -7.13
C ASN A 203 -10.21 -11.97 -7.29
N PHE A 204 -9.05 -12.36 -6.76
CA PHE A 204 -8.54 -13.73 -6.77
C PHE A 204 -8.77 -14.45 -5.43
N TYR A 205 -9.59 -13.87 -4.55
CA TYR A 205 -9.91 -14.44 -3.26
C TYR A 205 -11.40 -14.35 -2.98
N ASP A 206 -12.00 -15.53 -2.90
CA ASP A 206 -13.28 -15.69 -2.24
C ASP A 206 -13.04 -15.62 -0.74
N ALA A 207 -13.31 -14.45 -0.16
CA ALA A 207 -13.33 -14.32 1.29
C ALA A 207 -14.26 -15.40 1.85
N PRO A 208 -13.88 -16.11 2.93
CA PRO A 208 -14.78 -17.03 3.60
C PRO A 208 -16.11 -16.32 3.81
N THR A 209 -17.22 -16.99 3.54
CA THR A 209 -18.55 -16.50 3.94
C THR A 209 -18.58 -16.48 5.47
N GLY A 210 -18.00 -15.44 6.05
CA GLY A 210 -18.32 -15.01 7.39
C GLY A 210 -19.79 -14.64 7.38
N PRO A 211 -20.54 -14.99 8.42
CA PRO A 211 -21.97 -14.82 8.36
C PRO A 211 -22.25 -13.32 8.28
N HIS A 212 -22.91 -12.89 7.20
CA HIS A 212 -23.78 -11.74 7.31
C HIS A 212 -24.93 -12.21 8.20
N ASP A 213 -24.73 -12.14 9.52
CA ASP A 213 -25.74 -12.49 10.52
C ASP A 213 -26.86 -11.44 10.59
N ALA A 214 -26.70 -10.33 9.88
CA ALA A 214 -27.70 -9.28 9.77
C ALA A 214 -28.98 -9.84 9.11
N PRO A 215 -30.12 -9.86 9.83
CA PRO A 215 -31.41 -10.17 9.25
C PRO A 215 -31.71 -9.23 8.05
N PRO A 216 -32.42 -9.68 7.01
CA PRO A 216 -32.78 -8.85 5.84
C PRO A 216 -33.55 -7.55 6.18
N ASP A 217 -34.14 -7.50 7.38
CA ASP A 217 -34.94 -6.42 7.95
C ASP A 217 -34.18 -5.58 9.00
N ASP A 218 -32.88 -5.82 9.20
CA ASP A 218 -32.05 -5.01 10.07
C ASP A 218 -31.74 -3.63 9.43
N VAL A 219 -32.57 -2.66 9.79
CA VAL A 219 -32.42 -1.24 9.45
C VAL A 219 -31.43 -0.51 10.37
N CYS A 220 -30.90 -1.19 11.39
CA CYS A 220 -29.94 -0.64 12.36
C CYS A 220 -28.49 -1.09 12.13
N GLY A 221 -28.24 -2.04 11.22
CA GLY A 221 -27.00 -2.82 11.01
C GLY A 221 -25.68 -2.09 10.70
N ILE A 222 -25.45 -0.91 11.28
CA ILE A 222 -24.16 -0.21 11.26
C ILE A 222 -23.08 -0.98 12.01
N GLU A 223 -23.44 -1.79 13.00
CA GLU A 223 -22.55 -2.69 13.74
C GLU A 223 -21.98 -3.82 12.88
N HIS A 224 -22.63 -4.12 11.76
CA HIS A 224 -22.18 -5.08 10.75
C HIS A 224 -21.30 -4.43 9.66
N LEU A 225 -21.14 -3.11 9.71
CA LEU A 225 -20.33 -2.35 8.75
C LEU A 225 -19.00 -1.95 9.38
N HIS A 226 -17.94 -2.14 8.60
CA HIS A 226 -16.59 -1.75 8.94
C HIS A 226 -16.22 -0.53 8.12
N LEU A 227 -15.87 0.57 8.79
CA LEU A 227 -15.19 1.68 8.12
C LEU A 227 -13.73 1.30 7.91
N ARG A 228 -13.36 1.08 6.65
CA ARG A 228 -11.98 0.82 6.25
C ARG A 228 -11.33 2.14 5.85
N LEU A 229 -10.23 2.47 6.53
CA LEU A 229 -9.42 3.66 6.25
C LEU A 229 -8.07 3.22 5.68
N GLU A 230 -7.69 3.80 4.56
CA GLU A 230 -6.37 3.64 3.95
C GLU A 230 -5.59 4.93 4.13
N ARG A 231 -4.47 4.83 4.84
CA ARG A 231 -3.50 5.90 5.02
C ARG A 231 -2.45 5.74 3.95
N GLN A 232 -2.59 6.52 2.88
CA GLN A 232 -1.77 6.39 1.67
C GLN A 232 -0.63 7.38 1.73
N TYR A 233 0.57 6.86 1.92
CA TYR A 233 1.82 7.62 1.92
C TYR A 233 2.41 7.66 0.51
N PHE A 234 3.00 8.80 0.16
CA PHE A 234 3.72 9.03 -1.08
C PHE A 234 5.13 9.49 -0.73
N HIS A 235 6.12 8.71 -1.16
CA HIS A 235 7.54 8.93 -0.93
C HIS A 235 8.31 8.62 -2.20
N ARG A 236 9.45 9.30 -2.37
CA ARG A 236 10.39 9.13 -3.46
C ARG A 236 11.79 9.29 -2.90
#